data_AF-A0A453GY28-F1
#
_entry.id   AF-A0A453GY28-F1
#
_cell.length_a   1.000
_cell.length_b   1.000
_cell.length_c   1.000
_cell.angle_alpha   90.00
_cell.angle_beta   90.00
_cell.angle_gamma   90.00
#
_symmetry.space_group_name_H-M   'P 1'
#
loop_
_entity.id
_entity.type
_entity.pdbx_description
1 polymer ?
#
loop_
_entity_poly.entity_id
_entity_poly.type
_entity_poly.pdbx_seq_one_letter_code
_entity_poly.pdbx_strand_id
1 'polypeptide(L)'
;DLDELDMVRHSPVYDEAIEQKERIRKQFSAAKPALERFPHLFGEVKLEDFMHASALVSSRAWQTSRGVSLVPFADFLNHDGASDSILVYDEEKDVSEVIADRNYAVGEQVMIRYGKYSNAMLALNFGFTLSRNIYDQAHIWIDISEQDPLYKKKLDIWQKHRTPKSEHVCSSGCTRTTFAIKEVKYSGNKGVGIPQALRAFVRVFCATSIEGAMLLSITFSHSYYSSLL
;
A
#
# COMPACT_ATOMS: atom_id res chain seq x y z
N ASP A 1 -20.95 4.82 9.98
CA ASP A 1 -21.59 6.11 10.29
C ASP A 1 -20.93 7.24 9.50
N LEU A 2 -21.66 8.30 9.10
CA LEU A 2 -20.98 9.49 8.54
C LEU A 2 -20.02 10.11 9.57
N ASP A 3 -20.36 9.96 10.85
CA ASP A 3 -19.60 10.44 12.00
C ASP A 3 -18.23 9.74 12.14
N GLU A 4 -18.12 8.46 11.77
CA GLU A 4 -16.85 7.71 11.86
C GLU A 4 -15.88 8.12 10.76
N LEU A 5 -16.36 8.27 9.53
CA LEU A 5 -15.52 8.71 8.42
C LEU A 5 -15.07 10.17 8.59
N ASP A 6 -15.90 10.99 9.25
CA ASP A 6 -15.58 12.38 9.56
C ASP A 6 -14.35 12.52 10.46
N MET A 7 -14.12 11.56 11.36
CA MET A 7 -12.95 11.54 12.25
C MET A 7 -11.61 11.58 11.49
N VAL A 8 -11.60 11.16 10.22
CA VAL A 8 -10.40 11.10 9.38
C VAL A 8 -10.45 12.07 8.18
N ARG A 9 -11.38 13.02 8.14
CA ARG A 9 -11.65 13.94 7.01
C ARG A 9 -10.43 14.61 6.38
N HIS A 10 -9.40 14.92 7.16
CA HIS A 10 -8.19 15.60 6.69
C HIS A 10 -7.00 14.67 6.47
N SER A 11 -7.26 13.39 6.24
CA SER A 11 -6.25 12.36 6.02
C SER A 11 -6.38 11.75 4.63
N PRO A 12 -5.29 11.22 4.05
CA PRO A 12 -5.37 10.47 2.79
C PRO A 12 -6.30 9.25 2.87
N VAL A 13 -6.54 8.69 4.06
CA VAL A 13 -7.46 7.56 4.26
C VAL A 13 -8.90 7.96 3.93
N TYR A 14 -9.30 9.19 4.24
CA TYR A 14 -10.63 9.69 3.90
C TYR A 14 -10.82 9.77 2.39
N ASP A 15 -9.88 10.41 1.69
CA ASP A 15 -9.94 10.55 0.24
C ASP A 15 -9.97 9.17 -0.43
N GLU A 16 -9.10 8.25 0.00
CA GLU A 16 -9.06 6.89 -0.53
C GLU A 16 -10.36 6.11 -0.24
N ALA A 17 -10.95 6.23 0.96
CA ALA A 17 -12.23 5.60 1.27
C ALA A 17 -13.36 6.09 0.35
N ILE A 18 -13.42 7.40 0.07
CA ILE A 18 -14.39 7.98 -0.86
C ILE A 18 -14.13 7.45 -2.28
N GLU A 19 -12.89 7.45 -2.74
CA GLU A 19 -12.52 6.93 -4.06
C GLU A 19 -12.87 5.44 -4.23
N GLN A 20 -12.62 4.62 -3.21
CA GLN A 20 -12.99 3.20 -3.22
C GLN A 20 -14.50 3.01 -3.33
N LYS A 21 -15.28 3.79 -2.58
CA LYS A 21 -16.76 3.76 -2.63
C LYS A 21 -17.28 4.16 -4.01
N GLU A 22 -16.75 5.22 -4.60
CA GLU A 22 -17.11 5.65 -5.95
C GLU A 22 -16.69 4.64 -7.02
N ARG A 23 -15.54 3.99 -6.85
CA ARG A 23 -15.08 2.93 -7.75
C ARG A 23 -16.03 1.73 -7.74
N ILE A 24 -16.44 1.27 -6.56
CA ILE A 24 -17.40 0.16 -6.44
C ILE A 24 -18.75 0.52 -7.05
N ARG A 25 -19.23 1.75 -6.85
CA ARG A 25 -20.47 2.25 -7.49
C ARG A 25 -20.39 2.20 -9.01
N LYS A 26 -19.28 2.70 -9.58
CA LYS A 26 -19.05 2.66 -11.03
C LYS A 26 -18.98 1.23 -11.56
N GLN A 27 -18.30 0.33 -10.85
CA GLN A 27 -18.23 -1.09 -11.21
C GLN A 27 -19.60 -1.76 -11.18
N PHE A 28 -20.42 -1.49 -10.15
CA PHE A 28 -21.79 -1.98 -10.08
C PHE A 28 -22.64 -1.49 -11.24
N SER A 29 -22.59 -0.18 -11.55
CA SER A 29 -23.31 0.38 -12.70
C SER A 29 -22.89 -0.26 -14.02
N ALA A 30 -21.61 -0.59 -14.19
CA ALA A 30 -21.10 -1.27 -15.37
C ALA A 30 -21.53 -2.75 -15.44
N ALA A 31 -21.60 -3.45 -14.31
CA ALA A 31 -22.00 -4.86 -14.24
C ALA A 31 -23.53 -5.06 -14.32
N LYS A 32 -24.31 -4.08 -13.89
CA LYS A 32 -25.78 -4.16 -13.75
C LYS A 32 -26.50 -4.66 -15.02
N PRO A 33 -26.20 -4.18 -16.25
CA PRO A 33 -26.87 -4.68 -17.44
C PRO A 33 -26.64 -6.19 -17.70
N ALA A 34 -25.48 -6.71 -17.32
CA ALA A 34 -25.18 -8.13 -17.44
C ALA A 34 -25.92 -8.96 -16.39
N LEU A 35 -26.00 -8.46 -15.14
CA LEU A 35 -26.75 -9.11 -14.07
C LEU A 35 -28.25 -9.21 -14.40
N GLU A 36 -28.82 -8.11 -14.92
CA GLU A 36 -30.24 -8.03 -15.31
C GLU A 36 -30.60 -8.91 -16.51
N ARG A 37 -29.61 -9.32 -17.32
CA ARG A 37 -29.82 -10.24 -18.44
C ARG A 37 -30.06 -11.68 -17.98
N PHE A 38 -29.64 -12.05 -16.77
CA PHE A 38 -29.74 -13.40 -16.23
C PHE A 38 -30.44 -13.42 -14.85
N PRO A 39 -31.70 -12.95 -14.76
CA PRO A 39 -32.40 -12.82 -13.48
C PRO A 39 -32.67 -14.17 -12.81
N HIS A 40 -32.70 -15.27 -13.58
CA HIS A 40 -32.86 -16.62 -13.06
C HIS A 40 -31.62 -17.15 -12.31
N LEU A 41 -30.43 -16.56 -12.55
CA LEU A 41 -29.20 -16.92 -11.84
C LEU A 41 -28.96 -16.02 -10.64
N PHE A 42 -29.18 -14.72 -10.78
CA PHE A 42 -28.76 -13.72 -9.80
C PHE A 42 -29.91 -13.12 -8.97
N GLY A 43 -31.16 -13.25 -9.43
CA GLY A 43 -32.28 -12.53 -8.84
C GLY A 43 -32.13 -11.01 -8.98
N GLU A 44 -32.73 -10.26 -8.05
CA GLU A 44 -32.50 -8.82 -7.91
C GLU A 44 -31.21 -8.59 -7.13
N VAL A 45 -30.22 -7.93 -7.74
CA VAL A 45 -28.94 -7.57 -7.09
C VAL A 45 -28.92 -6.07 -6.83
N LYS A 46 -28.81 -5.68 -5.56
CA LYS A 46 -28.71 -4.28 -5.13
C LYS A 46 -27.25 -3.86 -5.04
N LEU A 47 -27.03 -2.55 -4.98
CA LEU A 47 -25.69 -2.00 -4.76
C LEU A 47 -25.08 -2.51 -3.45
N GLU A 48 -25.89 -2.67 -2.39
CA GLU A 48 -25.45 -3.18 -1.09
C GLU A 48 -24.91 -4.62 -1.18
N ASP A 49 -25.57 -5.48 -1.95
CA ASP A 49 -25.11 -6.86 -2.19
C ASP A 49 -23.76 -6.86 -2.90
N PHE A 50 -23.61 -6.00 -3.92
CA PHE A 50 -22.36 -5.85 -4.66
C PHE A 50 -21.23 -5.27 -3.79
N MET A 51 -21.54 -4.29 -2.93
CA MET A 51 -20.60 -3.73 -1.97
C MET A 51 -20.15 -4.78 -0.95
N HIS A 52 -21.09 -5.60 -0.46
CA HIS A 52 -20.78 -6.70 0.46
C HIS A 52 -19.87 -7.74 -0.18
N ALA A 53 -20.20 -8.19 -1.40
CA ALA A 53 -19.36 -9.12 -2.15
C ALA A 53 -17.97 -8.55 -2.43
N SER A 54 -17.89 -7.26 -2.79
CA SER A 54 -16.62 -6.57 -3.02
C SER A 54 -15.77 -6.49 -1.74
N ALA A 55 -16.38 -6.21 -0.60
CA ALA A 55 -15.70 -6.19 0.69
C ALA A 55 -15.20 -7.57 1.10
N LEU A 56 -15.99 -8.63 0.86
CA LEU A 56 -15.58 -10.02 1.11
C LEU A 56 -14.35 -10.39 0.28
N VAL A 57 -14.38 -10.13 -1.03
CA VAL A 57 -13.24 -10.41 -1.91
C VAL A 57 -12.02 -9.58 -1.51
N SER A 58 -12.18 -8.29 -1.23
CA SER A 58 -11.06 -7.41 -0.89
C SER A 58 -10.38 -7.79 0.43
N SER A 59 -11.14 -8.29 1.40
CA SER A 59 -10.63 -8.62 2.74
C SER A 59 -10.15 -10.06 2.90
N ARG A 60 -10.59 -10.99 2.05
CA ARG A 60 -10.33 -12.44 2.22
C ARG A 60 -9.69 -13.13 1.02
N ALA A 61 -9.69 -12.52 -0.16
CA ALA A 61 -9.10 -13.17 -1.32
C ALA A 61 -7.57 -13.11 -1.28
N TRP A 62 -6.95 -14.22 -1.67
CA TRP A 62 -5.51 -14.36 -1.79
C TRP A 62 -5.07 -14.24 -3.24
N GLN A 63 -4.02 -13.48 -3.49
CA GLN A 63 -3.45 -13.33 -4.84
C GLN A 63 -2.22 -14.22 -5.00
N THR A 64 -2.20 -14.98 -6.09
CA THR A 64 -1.09 -15.83 -6.53
C THR A 64 -0.69 -15.47 -7.98
N SER A 65 0.37 -16.10 -8.49
CA SER A 65 0.72 -16.07 -9.91
C SER A 65 -0.41 -16.56 -10.83
N ARG A 66 -1.32 -17.39 -10.31
CA ARG A 66 -2.44 -17.99 -11.05
C ARG A 66 -3.71 -17.15 -11.01
N GLY A 67 -3.76 -16.11 -10.18
CA GLY A 67 -4.92 -15.23 -10.04
C GLY A 67 -5.33 -15.00 -8.59
N VAL A 68 -6.59 -14.63 -8.40
CA VAL A 68 -7.18 -14.29 -7.10
C VAL A 68 -8.14 -15.42 -6.69
N SER A 69 -8.07 -15.86 -5.44
CA SER A 69 -8.88 -16.98 -4.93
C SER A 69 -9.32 -16.75 -3.49
N LEU A 70 -10.54 -17.15 -3.16
CA LEU A 70 -10.95 -17.34 -1.77
C LEU A 70 -10.52 -18.73 -1.34
N VAL A 71 -9.80 -18.85 -0.23
CA VAL A 71 -9.27 -20.11 0.27
C VAL A 71 -9.98 -20.44 1.58
N PRO A 72 -11.02 -21.31 1.53
CA PRO A 72 -11.77 -21.69 2.71
C PRO A 72 -10.86 -22.24 3.80
N PHE A 73 -11.24 -22.02 5.07
CA PHE A 73 -10.47 -22.36 6.28
C PHE A 73 -9.26 -21.47 6.52
N ALA A 74 -8.43 -21.24 5.50
CA ALA A 74 -7.28 -20.33 5.63
C ALA A 74 -7.75 -18.88 5.88
N ASP A 75 -8.89 -18.50 5.31
CA ASP A 75 -9.50 -17.18 5.45
C ASP A 75 -10.05 -16.87 6.86
N PHE A 76 -10.18 -17.87 7.75
CA PHE A 76 -10.49 -17.68 9.17
C PHE A 76 -9.28 -17.22 10.01
N LEU A 77 -8.06 -17.43 9.54
CA LEU A 77 -6.85 -17.07 10.29
C LEU A 77 -6.74 -15.55 10.35
N ASN A 78 -6.53 -15.00 11.54
CA ASN A 78 -6.42 -13.55 11.75
C ASN A 78 -4.99 -13.02 11.49
N HIS A 79 -4.87 -11.71 11.31
CA HIS A 79 -3.60 -11.05 11.01
C HIS A 79 -2.71 -10.84 12.25
N ASP A 80 -1.47 -11.30 12.16
CA ASP A 80 -0.36 -10.84 13.01
C ASP A 80 0.79 -10.36 12.13
N GLY A 81 1.15 -9.08 12.23
CA GLY A 81 2.26 -8.49 11.50
C GLY A 81 3.63 -9.02 11.94
N ALA A 82 3.75 -9.55 13.16
CA ALA A 82 4.99 -10.15 13.65
C ALA A 82 5.18 -11.61 13.20
N SER A 83 4.11 -12.26 12.72
CA SER A 83 4.20 -13.65 12.26
C SER A 83 4.97 -13.74 10.93
N ASP A 84 5.76 -14.80 10.81
CA ASP A 84 6.35 -15.24 9.55
C ASP A 84 5.52 -16.29 8.82
N SER A 85 4.50 -16.83 9.48
CA SER A 85 3.51 -17.71 8.85
C SER A 85 2.68 -16.94 7.84
N ILE A 86 2.59 -17.46 6.62
CA ILE A 86 1.81 -16.89 5.50
C ILE A 86 1.09 -18.03 4.77
N LEU A 87 0.04 -17.68 4.04
CA LEU A 87 -0.61 -18.61 3.13
C LEU A 87 0.25 -18.75 1.86
N VAL A 88 0.68 -19.96 1.57
CA VAL A 88 1.43 -20.30 0.35
C VAL A 88 0.62 -21.28 -0.48
N TYR A 89 0.89 -21.30 -1.78
CA TYR A 89 0.35 -22.29 -2.70
C TYR A 89 1.51 -23.18 -3.17
N ASP A 90 1.41 -24.48 -2.88
CA ASP A 90 2.34 -25.50 -3.33
C ASP A 90 1.85 -26.02 -4.70
N GLU A 91 2.59 -25.67 -5.76
CA GLU A 91 2.23 -26.06 -7.13
C GLU A 91 2.42 -27.56 -7.39
N GLU A 92 3.35 -28.22 -6.70
CA GLU A 92 3.62 -29.65 -6.90
C GLU A 92 2.53 -30.51 -6.26
N LYS A 93 2.08 -30.11 -5.07
CA LYS A 93 1.00 -30.80 -4.34
C LYS A 93 -0.40 -30.32 -4.71
N ASP A 94 -0.52 -29.20 -5.43
CA ASP A 94 -1.77 -28.51 -5.76
C ASP A 94 -2.62 -28.19 -4.52
N VAL A 95 -1.98 -27.65 -3.48
CA VAL A 95 -2.64 -27.29 -2.21
C VAL A 95 -2.21 -25.94 -1.70
N SER A 96 -3.08 -25.29 -0.92
CA SER A 96 -2.69 -24.13 -0.13
C SER A 96 -2.23 -24.58 1.27
N GLU A 97 -1.09 -24.09 1.70
CA GLU A 97 -0.47 -24.47 2.97
C GLU A 97 -0.24 -23.23 3.85
N VAL A 98 -0.38 -23.41 5.15
CA VAL A 98 0.06 -22.46 6.18
C VAL A 98 0.98 -23.23 7.12
N ILE A 99 2.23 -22.80 7.21
CA ILE A 99 3.22 -23.43 8.07
C ILE A 99 3.40 -22.57 9.31
N ALA A 100 3.22 -23.17 10.48
CA ALA A 100 3.44 -22.48 11.76
C ALA A 100 4.90 -22.03 11.88
N ASP A 101 5.09 -20.75 12.21
CA ASP A 101 6.39 -20.12 12.46
C ASP A 101 6.88 -20.29 13.91
N ARG A 102 6.00 -20.78 14.78
CA ARG A 102 6.25 -21.00 16.21
C ARG A 102 5.34 -22.08 16.78
N ASN A 103 5.66 -22.51 18.00
CA ASN A 103 4.78 -23.35 18.78
C ASN A 103 3.58 -22.54 19.29
N TYR A 104 2.39 -23.15 19.25
CA TYR A 104 1.15 -22.60 19.79
C TYR A 104 0.72 -23.42 21.02
N ALA A 105 0.34 -22.75 22.09
CA ALA A 105 -0.24 -23.42 23.25
C ALA A 105 -1.68 -23.89 22.97
N VAL A 106 -2.16 -24.89 23.72
CA VAL A 106 -3.56 -25.31 23.63
C VAL A 106 -4.48 -24.14 23.98
N GLY A 107 -5.42 -23.81 23.09
CA GLY A 107 -6.32 -22.66 23.21
C GLY A 107 -5.74 -21.34 22.72
N GLU A 108 -4.48 -21.30 22.30
CA GLU A 108 -3.90 -20.12 21.66
C GLU A 108 -4.41 -19.98 20.22
N GLN A 109 -4.75 -18.75 19.83
CA GLN A 109 -5.19 -18.46 18.48
C GLN A 109 -4.01 -18.58 17.50
N VAL A 110 -4.22 -19.33 16.42
CA VAL A 110 -3.31 -19.37 15.28
C VAL A 110 -3.55 -18.15 14.39
N MET A 111 -2.48 -17.43 14.08
CA MET A 111 -2.53 -16.20 13.29
C MET A 111 -1.50 -16.27 12.17
N ILE A 112 -1.73 -15.52 11.10
CA ILE A 112 -0.83 -15.44 9.94
C ILE A 112 -0.57 -13.98 9.59
N ARG A 113 0.45 -13.71 8.78
CA ARG A 113 0.69 -12.40 8.22
C ARG A 113 0.03 -12.27 6.85
N TYR A 114 -1.08 -11.54 6.78
CA TYR A 114 -1.70 -11.13 5.50
C TYR A 114 -0.73 -10.36 4.59
N GLY A 115 0.09 -9.51 5.18
CA GLY A 115 1.11 -8.74 4.46
C GLY A 115 1.80 -7.73 5.36
N LYS A 116 2.78 -7.02 4.80
CA LYS A 116 3.48 -5.93 5.49
C LYS A 116 2.73 -4.61 5.30
N TYR A 117 1.51 -4.56 5.82
CA TYR A 117 0.54 -3.49 5.56
C TYR A 117 0.54 -2.42 6.66
N SER A 118 0.29 -1.16 6.27
CA SER A 118 0.07 -0.06 7.20
C SER A 118 -1.34 -0.09 7.77
N ASN A 119 -1.60 0.68 8.85
CA ASN A 119 -2.95 0.78 9.40
C ASN A 119 -3.94 1.40 8.43
N ALA A 120 -3.50 2.31 7.54
CA ALA A 120 -4.33 2.83 6.45
C ALA A 120 -4.80 1.70 5.51
N MET A 121 -3.87 0.84 5.07
CA MET A 121 -4.19 -0.31 4.20
C MET A 121 -5.10 -1.32 4.90
N LEU A 122 -4.81 -1.64 6.18
CA LEU A 122 -5.61 -2.55 6.99
C LEU A 122 -7.04 -2.01 7.20
N ALA A 123 -7.20 -0.72 7.49
CA ALA A 123 -8.52 -0.12 7.70
C ALA A 123 -9.36 -0.17 6.42
N LEU A 124 -8.78 0.23 5.29
CA LEU A 124 -9.50 0.34 4.02
C LEU A 124 -9.85 -1.01 3.40
N ASN A 125 -8.95 -2.00 3.49
CA ASN A 125 -9.11 -3.26 2.75
C ASN A 125 -9.56 -4.43 3.63
N PHE A 126 -9.28 -4.37 4.93
CA PHE A 126 -9.58 -5.45 5.87
C PHE A 126 -10.52 -5.04 7.02
N GLY A 127 -10.81 -3.74 7.16
CA GLY A 127 -11.77 -3.24 8.15
C GLY A 127 -11.27 -3.21 9.59
N PHE A 128 -9.96 -3.21 9.83
CA PHE A 128 -9.40 -3.11 11.18
C PHE A 128 -8.08 -2.32 11.22
N THR A 129 -7.64 -1.94 12.42
CA THR A 129 -6.31 -1.37 12.68
C THR A 129 -5.64 -2.10 13.83
N LEU A 130 -4.31 -2.00 13.91
CA LEU A 130 -3.53 -2.51 15.04
C LEU A 130 -3.02 -1.35 15.90
N SER A 131 -3.11 -1.50 17.21
CA SER A 131 -2.57 -0.52 18.17
C SER A 131 -1.05 -0.36 18.08
N ARG A 132 -0.33 -1.40 17.64
CA ARG A 132 1.13 -1.40 17.46
C ARG A 132 1.51 -2.11 16.15
N ASN A 133 1.34 -1.42 15.03
CA ASN A 133 1.73 -1.96 13.72
C ASN A 133 3.20 -1.65 13.39
N ILE A 134 4.04 -2.68 13.30
CA ILE A 134 5.47 -2.53 12.95
C ILE A 134 5.71 -2.12 11.49
N TYR A 135 4.68 -2.22 10.65
CA TYR A 135 4.68 -1.81 9.25
C TYR A 135 3.90 -0.53 9.00
N ASP A 136 3.49 0.19 10.05
CA ASP A 136 2.76 1.43 9.85
C ASP A 136 3.60 2.47 9.11
N GLN A 137 2.92 3.26 8.31
CA GLN A 137 3.56 4.29 7.50
C GLN A 137 2.60 5.46 7.25
N ALA A 138 3.17 6.66 7.18
CA ALA A 138 2.51 7.83 6.65
C ALA A 138 3.13 8.19 5.31
N HIS A 139 2.37 8.84 4.43
CA HIS A 139 2.87 9.35 3.17
C HIS A 139 3.09 10.85 3.27
N ILE A 140 4.20 11.31 2.70
CA ILE A 140 4.45 12.73 2.48
C ILE A 140 4.56 13.00 0.99
N TRP A 141 4.06 14.16 0.58
CA TRP A 141 4.08 14.61 -0.81
C TRP A 141 4.91 15.86 -0.91
N ILE A 142 5.83 15.89 -1.87
CA ILE A 142 6.68 17.06 -2.11
C ILE A 142 6.77 17.30 -3.62
N ASP A 143 6.42 18.53 -4.00
CA ASP A 143 6.43 19.00 -5.38
C ASP A 143 7.52 20.06 -5.57
N ILE A 144 8.30 19.92 -6.65
CA ILE A 144 9.21 20.98 -7.08
C ILE A 144 8.35 22.03 -7.76
N SER A 145 8.33 23.25 -7.21
CA SER A 145 7.56 24.36 -7.79
C SER A 145 8.04 24.70 -9.21
N GLU A 146 7.10 24.91 -10.14
CA GLU A 146 7.41 25.36 -11.49
C GLU A 146 8.04 26.77 -11.53
N GLN A 147 7.88 27.54 -10.45
CA GLN A 147 8.49 28.85 -10.28
C GLN A 147 9.94 28.77 -9.81
N ASP A 148 10.46 27.57 -9.46
CA ASP A 148 11.86 27.37 -9.14
C ASP A 148 12.73 27.63 -10.40
N PRO A 149 13.72 28.55 -10.36
CA PRO A 149 14.58 28.84 -11.51
C PRO A 149 15.33 27.61 -12.05
N LEU A 150 15.52 26.58 -11.21
CA LEU A 150 16.16 25.32 -11.54
C LEU A 150 15.16 24.18 -11.77
N TYR A 151 13.85 24.44 -11.82
CA TYR A 151 12.77 23.44 -11.93
C TYR A 151 13.09 22.32 -12.93
N LYS A 152 13.31 22.68 -14.20
CA LYS A 152 13.59 21.71 -15.28
C LYS A 152 14.80 20.82 -14.98
N LYS A 153 15.86 21.39 -14.40
CA LYS A 153 17.09 20.66 -14.09
C LYS A 153 16.93 19.76 -12.88
N LYS A 154 16.28 20.24 -11.81
CA LYS A 154 15.97 19.44 -10.62
C LYS A 154 15.07 18.27 -10.98
N LEU A 155 14.07 18.49 -11.84
CA LEU A 155 13.18 17.46 -12.34
C LEU A 155 13.92 16.42 -13.19
N ASP A 156 14.77 16.85 -14.12
CA ASP A 156 15.61 15.95 -14.95
C ASP A 156 16.52 15.07 -14.09
N ILE A 157 17.24 15.67 -13.13
CA ILE A 157 18.08 14.93 -12.18
C ILE A 157 17.25 13.92 -11.38
N TRP A 158 16.10 14.34 -10.85
CA TRP A 158 15.22 13.43 -10.11
C TRP A 158 14.72 12.27 -10.98
N GLN A 159 14.23 12.56 -12.19
CA GLN A 159 13.69 11.54 -13.10
C GLN A 159 14.76 10.56 -13.58
N LYS A 160 16.00 11.02 -13.80
CA LYS A 160 17.13 10.18 -14.21
C LYS A 160 17.61 9.22 -13.12
N HIS A 161 17.51 9.64 -11.85
CA HIS A 161 18.11 8.91 -10.73
C HIS A 161 17.08 8.26 -9.78
N ARG A 162 15.77 8.49 -9.96
CA ARG A 162 14.73 7.78 -9.22
C ARG A 162 14.66 6.33 -9.68
N THR A 163 14.67 5.39 -8.74
CA THR A 163 14.41 3.97 -9.04
C THR A 163 12.92 3.73 -9.29
N PRO A 164 12.51 2.88 -10.25
CA PRO A 164 11.10 2.64 -10.60
C PRO A 164 10.21 2.06 -9.49
N LYS A 165 10.77 1.56 -8.37
CA LYS A 165 10.04 0.78 -7.35
C LYS A 165 9.13 1.61 -6.42
N SER A 166 8.75 2.83 -6.79
CA SER A 166 7.87 3.71 -5.99
C SER A 166 6.61 4.07 -6.78
N GLU A 167 5.89 3.07 -7.26
CA GLU A 167 4.59 3.30 -7.90
C GLU A 167 3.48 3.24 -6.85
N HIS A 168 3.20 4.39 -6.24
CA HIS A 168 1.82 4.79 -5.99
C HIS A 168 1.56 5.96 -6.94
N VAL A 169 1.14 5.63 -8.17
CA VAL A 169 0.74 6.62 -9.16
C VAL A 169 -0.59 7.20 -8.70
N CYS A 170 -0.58 8.47 -8.33
CA CYS A 170 -1.81 9.22 -8.12
C CYS A 170 -2.58 9.25 -9.45
N SER A 171 -3.87 8.88 -9.43
CA SER A 171 -4.77 8.76 -10.59
C SER A 171 -5.01 10.06 -11.38
N SER A 172 -4.33 11.13 -11.01
CA SER A 172 -4.44 12.46 -11.57
C SER A 172 -3.05 12.80 -12.10
N GLY A 173 -2.91 13.25 -13.35
CA GLY A 173 -1.66 13.52 -14.07
C GLY A 173 -0.70 14.58 -13.48
N CYS A 174 -0.65 14.67 -12.15
CA CYS A 174 0.27 15.42 -11.34
C CYS A 174 1.54 14.60 -11.12
N THR A 175 2.69 15.18 -11.41
CA THR A 175 4.04 14.61 -11.21
C THR A 175 4.45 14.56 -9.74
N ARG A 176 3.47 14.34 -8.84
CA ARG A 176 3.65 14.36 -7.39
C ARG A 176 4.61 13.27 -6.96
N THR A 177 5.66 13.66 -6.24
CA THR A 177 6.59 12.70 -5.67
C THR A 177 6.16 12.37 -4.24
N THR A 178 5.76 11.13 -4.04
CA THR A 178 5.29 10.60 -2.74
C THR A 178 6.38 9.77 -2.07
N PHE A 179 6.51 9.90 -0.75
CA PHE A 179 7.42 9.10 0.05
C PHE A 179 6.71 8.50 1.26
N ALA A 180 6.85 7.19 1.47
CA ALA A 180 6.39 6.53 2.68
C ALA A 180 7.42 6.68 3.81
N ILE A 181 7.02 7.32 4.90
CA ILE A 181 7.80 7.41 6.14
C ILE A 181 7.26 6.41 7.16
N LYS A 182 8.15 5.74 7.88
CA LYS A 182 7.80 4.74 8.88
C LYS A 182 8.17 5.23 10.27
N GLU A 183 7.44 4.75 11.28
CA GLU A 183 7.79 5.00 12.67
C GLU A 183 9.19 4.42 12.97
N VAL A 184 10.01 5.19 13.70
CA VAL A 184 11.31 4.76 14.19
C VAL A 184 11.25 4.57 15.70
N LYS A 185 11.42 3.33 16.14
CA LYS A 185 11.40 3.00 17.58
C LYS A 185 12.70 3.32 18.32
N TYR A 186 13.82 3.49 17.61
CA TYR A 186 15.13 3.78 18.21
C TYR A 186 15.94 4.76 17.35
N SER A 187 16.30 5.92 17.91
CA SER A 187 17.11 6.95 17.24
C SER A 187 18.61 6.71 17.43
N GLY A 188 19.10 5.55 17.00
CA GLY A 188 20.54 5.29 16.94
C GLY A 188 21.17 5.95 15.71
N ASN A 189 21.81 7.11 15.89
CA ASN A 189 22.50 7.94 14.87
C ASN A 189 21.61 8.78 13.93
N LYS A 190 22.25 9.76 13.23
CA LYS A 190 21.60 10.70 12.31
C LYS A 190 21.00 9.98 11.09
N GLY A 191 19.72 10.22 10.81
CA GLY A 191 19.06 9.79 9.56
C GLY A 191 18.21 8.52 9.64
N VAL A 192 18.01 7.94 10.82
CA VAL A 192 17.06 6.82 11.02
C VAL A 192 15.63 7.31 10.76
N GLY A 193 14.88 6.57 9.94
CA GLY A 193 13.45 6.83 9.65
C GLY A 193 13.13 7.60 8.39
N ILE A 194 14.07 8.37 7.85
CA ILE A 194 13.87 9.09 6.59
C ILE A 194 14.35 8.19 5.46
N PRO A 195 13.48 7.74 4.53
CA PRO A 195 13.90 6.89 3.41
C PRO A 195 15.06 7.50 2.64
N GLN A 196 15.99 6.68 2.16
CA GLN A 196 17.11 7.16 1.35
C GLN A 196 16.63 7.92 0.12
N ALA A 197 15.59 7.43 -0.55
CA ALA A 197 14.95 8.11 -1.67
C ALA A 197 14.46 9.52 -1.30
N LEU A 198 13.85 9.69 -0.12
CA LEU A 198 13.40 10.99 0.38
C LEU A 198 14.58 11.92 0.68
N ARG A 199 15.63 11.43 1.37
CA ARG A 199 16.84 12.24 1.63
C ARG A 199 17.48 12.70 0.33
N ALA A 200 17.52 11.82 -0.66
CA ALA A 200 18.13 12.07 -1.95
C ALA A 200 17.28 13.06 -2.77
N PHE A 201 15.95 12.95 -2.72
CA PHE A 201 15.04 13.95 -3.28
C PHE A 201 15.22 15.32 -2.63
N VAL A 202 15.23 15.40 -1.30
CA VAL A 202 15.38 16.67 -0.56
C VAL A 202 16.70 17.36 -0.89
N ARG A 203 17.78 16.60 -1.13
CA ARG A 203 19.06 17.17 -1.61
C ARG A 203 18.90 17.87 -2.96
N VAL A 204 18.23 17.24 -3.93
CA VAL A 204 17.95 17.85 -5.24
C VAL A 204 17.00 19.04 -5.09
N PHE A 205 15.95 18.88 -4.29
CA PHE A 205 14.95 19.90 -4.00
C PHE A 205 15.58 21.17 -3.41
N CYS A 206 16.50 21.04 -2.44
CA CYS A 206 17.17 22.16 -1.79
C CYS A 206 18.38 22.72 -2.55
N ALA A 207 18.76 22.16 -3.70
CA ALA A 207 19.91 22.66 -4.46
C ALA A 207 19.66 24.10 -4.94
N THR A 208 20.61 25.00 -4.64
CA THR A 208 20.55 26.42 -5.03
C THR A 208 21.37 26.73 -6.28
N SER A 209 22.19 25.78 -6.74
CA SER A 209 23.01 25.89 -7.94
C SER A 209 23.01 24.60 -8.76
N ILE A 210 23.36 24.72 -10.04
CA ILE A 210 23.44 23.60 -10.98
C ILE A 210 24.56 22.63 -10.58
N GLU A 211 25.72 23.16 -10.19
CA GLU A 211 26.87 22.38 -9.73
C GLU A 211 26.54 21.61 -8.46
N GLY A 212 25.84 22.25 -7.50
CA GLY A 212 25.35 21.58 -6.30
C GLY A 212 24.37 20.45 -6.62
N ALA A 213 23.44 20.68 -7.55
CA ALA A 213 22.48 19.66 -7.96
C ALA A 213 23.16 18.44 -8.64
N MET A 214 24.18 18.66 -9.48
CA MET A 214 24.94 17.59 -10.15
C MET A 214 25.91 16.86 -9.20
N LEU A 215 26.53 17.55 -8.24
CA LEU A 215 27.38 16.88 -7.24
C LEU A 215 26.55 15.91 -6.38
N LEU A 216 25.30 16.28 -6.08
CA LEU A 216 24.37 15.47 -5.31
C LEU A 216 23.89 14.25 -6.10
N SER A 217 23.79 14.32 -7.42
CA SER A 217 23.45 13.17 -8.28
C SER A 217 24.54 12.08 -8.32
N ILE A 218 25.81 12.43 -8.08
CA ILE A 218 26.91 11.46 -8.01
C ILE A 218 26.83 10.63 -6.71
N THR A 219 26.35 11.22 -5.61
CA THR A 219 26.13 10.48 -4.35
C THR A 219 24.94 9.53 -4.39
N PHE A 220 24.01 9.68 -5.35
CA PHE A 220 22.96 8.70 -5.61
C PHE A 220 23.54 7.38 -6.12
N SER A 221 24.62 7.37 -6.91
CA SER A 221 25.15 6.15 -7.53
C SER A 221 26.01 5.32 -6.56
N HIS A 222 26.82 5.98 -5.72
CA HIS A 222 27.77 5.30 -4.83
C HIS A 222 27.15 4.78 -3.52
N SER A 223 26.06 5.37 -3.05
CA SER A 223 25.43 4.95 -1.79
C SER A 223 24.56 3.68 -1.92
N TYR A 224 24.32 3.18 -3.14
CA TYR A 224 23.55 1.95 -3.38
C TYR A 224 24.41 0.69 -3.40
N TYR A 225 25.71 0.80 -3.70
CA TYR A 225 26.62 -0.34 -3.67
C TYR A 225 26.97 -0.80 -2.23
N SER A 226 26.79 0.07 -1.24
CA SER A 226 27.08 -0.26 0.17
C SER A 226 25.90 -0.90 0.92
N SER A 227 24.73 -1.05 0.30
CA SER A 227 23.52 -1.64 0.93
C SER A 227 23.07 -2.95 0.25
N LEU A 228 23.92 -3.50 -0.63
CA LEU A 228 23.73 -4.78 -1.32
C LEU A 228 24.81 -5.81 -0.93
N LEU A 229 25.53 -5.56 0.17
CA LEU A 229 26.40 -6.49 0.89
C LEU A 229 25.95 -6.59 2.34
#